data_AF-A0A3C0ADQ4-F1
#
_entry.id   AF-A0A3C0ADQ4-F1
#
_cell.length_a   1.000
_cell.length_b   1.000
_cell.length_c   1.000
_cell.angle_alpha   90.00
_cell.angle_beta   90.00
_cell.angle_gamma   90.00
#
_symmetry.space_group_name_H-M   'P 1'
#
loop_
_entity.id
_entity.type
_entity.pdbx_description
1 polymer ?
#
loop_
_entity_poly.entity_id
_entity_poly.type
_entity_poly.pdbx_seq_one_letter_code
_entity_poly.pdbx_strand_id
1 'polypeptide(L)'
;QLGRGILLGGVPGVPPAHIVILGGGVVGKNAAQIAAGFQADVVILDINVDRLCYLEDIMPANVNTLYSDRHNIRAELELADLVIGAVLIPGARAPVLVPRSALSSMKPGAVLIDVAVDQGGCIETTR
;
A
#
# COMPACT_ATOMS: atom_id res chain seq x y z
N GLN A 1 19.25 -2.35 -0.61
CA GLN A 1 18.64 -1.05 -0.98
C GLN A 1 18.73 -0.14 0.23
N LEU A 2 19.01 1.15 0.02
CA LEU A 2 18.85 2.18 1.04
C LEU A 2 17.47 2.81 0.85
N GLY A 3 16.73 3.05 1.94
CA GLY A 3 15.44 3.75 1.87
C GLY A 3 15.61 5.26 1.66
N ARG A 4 14.50 5.99 1.52
CA ARG A 4 14.50 7.46 1.38
C ARG A 4 15.06 8.24 2.57
N GLY A 5 15.22 7.61 3.74
CA GLY A 5 15.65 8.29 4.96
C GLY A 5 14.58 9.22 5.55
N ILE A 6 13.31 8.80 5.50
CA ILE A 6 12.17 9.58 5.99
C ILE A 6 11.65 9.04 7.33
N LEU A 7 11.07 9.92 8.13
CA LEU A 7 10.31 9.56 9.32
C LEU A 7 8.83 9.38 8.95
N LEU A 8 8.23 8.24 9.30
CA LEU A 8 6.88 7.89 8.85
C LEU A 8 5.82 8.93 9.25
N GLY A 9 5.86 9.42 10.50
CA GLY A 9 4.87 10.40 10.97
C GLY A 9 5.18 11.85 10.59
N GLY A 10 6.32 12.12 9.97
CA GLY A 10 6.82 13.48 9.82
C GLY A 10 6.96 14.19 11.18
N VAL A 11 6.92 15.51 11.16
CA VAL A 11 6.90 16.41 12.33
C VAL A 11 6.19 17.70 11.93
N PRO A 12 5.77 18.60 12.85
CA PRO A 12 5.18 19.88 12.46
C PRO A 12 6.05 20.64 11.43
N GLY A 13 5.47 20.92 10.26
CA GLY A 13 6.15 21.55 9.13
C GLY A 13 6.83 20.59 8.14
N VAL A 14 6.80 19.28 8.38
CA VAL A 14 7.34 18.23 7.49
C VAL A 14 6.25 17.18 7.24
N PRO A 15 5.93 16.86 5.97
CA PRO A 15 4.87 15.90 5.67
C PRO A 15 5.20 14.49 6.20
N PRO A 16 4.19 13.70 6.60
CA PRO A 16 4.36 12.29 6.88
C PRO A 16 4.69 11.50 5.61
N ALA A 17 5.10 10.24 5.78
CA ALA A 17 5.26 9.31 4.68
C ALA A 17 3.89 8.92 4.10
N HIS A 18 3.82 8.82 2.77
CA HIS A 18 2.65 8.33 2.07
C HIS A 18 2.79 6.82 1.82
N ILE A 19 1.90 6.02 2.42
CA ILE A 19 1.96 4.55 2.46
C ILE A 19 0.76 3.97 1.72
N VAL A 20 1.04 3.22 0.67
CA VAL A 20 0.02 2.57 -0.17
C VAL A 20 -0.08 1.09 0.17
N ILE A 21 -1.28 0.61 0.45
CA ILE A 21 -1.55 -0.79 0.81
C ILE A 21 -2.47 -1.39 -0.25
N LEU A 22 -1.98 -2.42 -0.96
CA LEU A 22 -2.74 -3.12 -1.97
C LEU A 22 -3.41 -4.35 -1.35
N GLY A 23 -4.72 -4.28 -1.12
CA GLY A 23 -5.53 -5.31 -0.48
C GLY A 23 -5.92 -4.92 0.95
N GLY A 24 -7.21 -4.86 1.23
CA GLY A 24 -7.80 -4.49 2.52
C GLY A 24 -8.13 -5.68 3.42
N GLY A 25 -7.64 -6.88 3.11
CA GLY A 25 -7.83 -8.10 3.90
C GLY A 25 -7.19 -8.04 5.29
N VAL A 26 -6.93 -9.21 5.90
CA VAL A 26 -6.34 -9.28 7.25
C VAL A 26 -4.98 -8.60 7.31
N VAL A 27 -4.08 -8.90 6.36
CA VAL A 27 -2.73 -8.30 6.30
C VAL A 27 -2.83 -6.79 6.13
N GLY A 28 -3.56 -6.33 5.11
CA GLY A 28 -3.66 -4.90 4.80
C GLY A 28 -4.28 -4.08 5.92
N LYS A 29 -5.35 -4.58 6.56
CA LYS A 29 -5.98 -3.92 7.72
C LYS A 29 -4.97 -3.72 8.86
N ASN A 30 -4.22 -4.75 9.23
CA ASN A 30 -3.25 -4.63 10.33
C ASN A 30 -2.05 -3.75 9.96
N ALA A 31 -1.59 -3.84 8.70
CA ALA A 31 -0.54 -2.96 8.18
C ALA A 31 -0.98 -1.48 8.25
N ALA A 32 -2.21 -1.19 7.81
CA ALA A 32 -2.79 0.16 7.87
C ALA A 32 -2.88 0.67 9.30
N GLN A 33 -3.33 -0.16 10.24
CA GLN A 33 -3.47 0.24 11.63
C GLN A 33 -2.12 0.60 12.28
N ILE A 34 -1.06 -0.15 11.99
CA ILE A 34 0.30 0.16 12.48
C ILE A 34 0.84 1.43 11.81
N ALA A 35 0.72 1.53 10.48
CA ALA A 35 1.16 2.69 9.71
C ALA A 35 0.47 3.99 10.19
N ALA A 36 -0.85 3.92 10.41
CA ALA A 36 -1.62 5.02 10.96
C ALA A 36 -1.22 5.37 12.39
N GLY A 37 -0.86 4.37 13.21
CA GLY A 37 -0.30 4.56 14.55
C GLY A 37 1.01 5.35 14.54
N PHE A 38 1.82 5.21 13.49
CA PHE A 38 3.00 6.05 13.25
C PHE A 38 2.66 7.45 12.70
N GLN A 39 1.38 7.80 12.57
CA GLN A 39 0.90 9.07 11.99
C GLN A 39 1.26 9.23 10.50
N ALA A 40 1.48 8.13 9.78
CA ALA A 40 1.67 8.16 8.34
C ALA A 40 0.38 8.57 7.61
N ASP A 41 0.50 9.06 6.38
CA ASP A 41 -0.62 9.18 5.44
C ASP A 41 -0.81 7.82 4.75
N VAL A 42 -1.97 7.18 4.96
CA VAL A 42 -2.18 5.79 4.54
C VAL A 42 -3.34 5.69 3.57
N VAL A 43 -3.14 4.93 2.50
CA VAL A 43 -4.19 4.61 1.53
C VAL A 43 -4.31 3.09 1.39
N ILE A 44 -5.52 2.56 1.54
CA ILE A 44 -5.83 1.14 1.28
C ILE A 44 -6.62 1.05 -0.02
N LEU A 45 -6.15 0.21 -0.95
CA LEU A 45 -6.85 -0.12 -2.18
C LEU A 45 -7.42 -1.54 -2.11
N ASP A 46 -8.72 -1.71 -2.38
CA ASP A 46 -9.38 -3.01 -2.50
C ASP A 46 -10.44 -2.99 -3.63
N ILE A 47 -10.77 -4.15 -4.18
CA ILE A 47 -11.82 -4.30 -5.20
C ILE A 47 -13.21 -4.48 -4.57
N ASN A 48 -13.28 -4.83 -3.28
CA ASN A 48 -14.53 -5.05 -2.58
C ASN A 48 -14.98 -3.75 -1.90
N VAL A 49 -16.02 -3.12 -2.44
CA VAL A 49 -16.58 -1.86 -1.92
C VAL A 49 -17.12 -2.00 -0.50
N ASP A 50 -17.81 -3.10 -0.18
CA ASP A 50 -18.30 -3.34 1.19
C ASP A 50 -17.13 -3.42 2.18
N ARG A 51 -16.01 -4.00 1.74
CA ARG A 51 -14.78 -4.04 2.54
C ARG A 51 -14.20 -2.65 2.75
N LEU A 52 -14.20 -1.80 1.72
CA LEU A 52 -13.74 -0.41 1.84
C LEU A 52 -14.63 0.39 2.80
N CYS A 53 -15.96 0.29 2.69
CA CYS A 53 -16.88 0.92 3.63
C CYS A 53 -16.63 0.48 5.08
N TYR A 54 -16.46 -0.82 5.31
CA TYR A 54 -16.12 -1.33 6.64
C TYR A 54 -14.79 -0.76 7.17
N LEU A 55 -13.77 -0.67 6.31
CA LEU A 55 -12.46 -0.14 6.70
C LEU A 55 -12.54 1.35 7.03
N GLU A 56 -13.30 2.13 6.26
CA GLU A 56 -13.57 3.54 6.54
C GLU A 56 -14.18 3.74 7.93
N ASP A 57 -15.12 2.88 8.33
CA ASP A 57 -15.80 2.96 9.63
C ASP A 57 -14.88 2.68 10.83
N ILE A 58 -13.85 1.83 10.65
CA ILE A 58 -13.01 1.34 11.77
C ILE A 58 -11.61 1.94 11.82
N MET A 59 -11.16 2.58 10.75
CA MET A 59 -9.78 3.05 10.64
C MET A 59 -9.60 4.45 11.24
N PRO A 60 -8.37 4.78 11.69
CA PRO A 60 -8.03 6.15 12.05
C PRO A 60 -8.23 7.13 10.88
N ALA A 61 -8.48 8.41 11.20
CA ALA A 61 -8.78 9.45 10.21
C ALA A 61 -7.67 9.74 9.18
N ASN A 62 -6.46 9.23 9.40
CA ASN A 62 -5.33 9.32 8.47
C ASN A 62 -5.20 8.08 7.57
N VAL A 63 -6.26 7.28 7.45
CA VAL A 63 -6.37 6.17 6.51
C VAL A 63 -7.51 6.45 5.55
N ASN A 64 -7.20 6.55 4.26
CA ASN A 64 -8.20 6.66 3.20
C ASN A 64 -8.41 5.31 2.53
N THR A 65 -9.62 5.07 2.04
CA THR A 65 -9.98 3.87 1.28
C THR A 65 -10.25 4.24 -0.18
N LEU A 66 -9.69 3.48 -1.12
CA LEU A 66 -9.86 3.70 -2.57
C LEU A 66 -10.20 2.40 -3.29
N TYR A 67 -11.01 2.51 -4.34
CA TYR A 67 -11.27 1.36 -5.22
C TYR A 67 -10.01 0.99 -6.01
N SER A 68 -9.70 -0.31 -6.03
CA SER A 68 -8.51 -0.85 -6.69
C SER A 68 -8.76 -1.02 -8.19
N ASP A 69 -8.39 0.00 -8.96
CA ASP A 69 -8.29 -0.05 -10.41
C ASP A 69 -6.91 0.41 -10.90
N ARG A 70 -6.64 0.23 -12.20
CA ARG A 70 -5.34 0.58 -12.80
C ARG A 70 -5.01 2.07 -12.71
N HIS A 71 -6.01 2.94 -12.71
CA HIS A 71 -5.82 4.38 -12.65
C HIS A 71 -5.40 4.79 -11.23
N ASN A 72 -6.16 4.37 -10.23
CA ASN A 72 -5.89 4.66 -8.83
C ASN A 72 -4.57 4.05 -8.37
N ILE A 73 -4.32 2.77 -8.68
CA ILE A 73 -3.03 2.13 -8.32
C ILE A 73 -1.87 2.94 -8.88
N ARG A 74 -1.93 3.36 -10.15
CA ARG A 74 -0.84 4.12 -10.77
C ARG A 74 -0.64 5.48 -10.10
N ALA A 75 -1.71 6.21 -9.84
CA ALA A 75 -1.65 7.52 -9.19
C ALA A 75 -1.01 7.41 -7.79
N GLU A 76 -1.44 6.43 -6.99
CA GLU A 76 -0.93 6.21 -5.64
C GLU A 76 0.55 5.74 -5.66
N LEU A 77 0.96 4.92 -6.63
CA LEU A 77 2.36 4.50 -6.77
C LEU A 77 3.32 5.66 -7.04
N GLU A 78 2.90 6.70 -7.77
CA GLU A 78 3.71 7.90 -8.03
C GLU A 78 3.96 8.70 -6.74
N LEU A 79 3.03 8.61 -5.78
CA LEU A 79 3.09 9.28 -4.48
C LEU A 79 3.74 8.41 -3.40
N ALA A 80 3.79 7.10 -3.57
CA ALA A 80 4.21 6.16 -2.54
C ALA A 80 5.67 6.34 -2.09
N ASP A 81 5.83 6.40 -0.77
CA ASP A 81 7.13 6.23 -0.10
C ASP A 81 7.36 4.77 0.31
N LEU A 82 6.25 4.08 0.60
CA LEU A 82 6.19 2.67 0.91
C LEU A 82 4.95 2.06 0.24
N VAL A 83 5.12 0.91 -0.41
CA VAL A 83 4.03 0.09 -0.91
C VAL A 83 4.02 -1.24 -0.16
N ILE A 84 2.86 -1.65 0.34
CA ILE A 84 2.65 -2.95 0.97
C ILE A 84 1.69 -3.77 0.10
N GLY A 85 2.21 -4.81 -0.54
CA GLY A 85 1.44 -5.83 -1.22
C GLY A 85 0.81 -6.78 -0.21
N ALA A 86 -0.52 -6.68 -0.05
CA ALA A 86 -1.31 -7.46 0.92
C ALA A 86 -2.47 -8.22 0.25
N VAL A 87 -2.41 -8.42 -1.07
CA VAL A 87 -3.41 -9.16 -1.82
C VAL A 87 -3.23 -10.65 -1.62
N LEU A 88 -4.31 -11.33 -1.26
CA LEU A 88 -4.36 -12.78 -1.13
C LEU A 88 -5.55 -13.29 -1.93
N ILE A 89 -5.31 -14.23 -2.84
CA ILE A 89 -6.39 -14.96 -3.51
C ILE A 89 -6.29 -16.42 -3.07
N PRO A 90 -7.21 -16.92 -2.22
CA PRO A 90 -7.17 -18.30 -1.77
C PRO A 90 -7.12 -19.29 -2.93
N GLY A 91 -6.11 -20.17 -2.94
CA GLY A 91 -5.95 -21.21 -3.95
C GLY A 91 -5.46 -20.74 -5.32
N ALA A 92 -5.11 -19.46 -5.48
CA ALA A 92 -4.60 -18.92 -6.73
C ALA A 92 -3.33 -18.09 -6.52
N ARG A 93 -2.63 -17.81 -7.63
CA ARG A 93 -1.50 -16.87 -7.63
C ARG A 93 -2.02 -15.45 -7.40
N ALA A 94 -1.26 -14.66 -6.65
CA ALA A 94 -1.54 -13.23 -6.54
C ALA A 94 -1.49 -12.56 -7.93
N PRO A 95 -2.42 -11.64 -8.24
CA PRO A 95 -2.38 -10.88 -9.48
C PRO A 95 -1.25 -9.86 -9.44
N VAL A 96 -0.59 -9.64 -10.58
CA VAL A 96 0.40 -8.56 -10.70
C VAL A 96 -0.33 -7.22 -10.74
N LEU A 97 -0.24 -6.47 -9.65
CA LEU A 97 -0.81 -5.12 -9.52
C LEU A 97 0.23 -4.03 -9.74
N VAL A 98 1.49 -4.31 -9.41
CA VAL A 98 2.62 -3.41 -9.65
C VAL A 98 3.51 -4.02 -10.73
N PRO A 99 3.28 -3.69 -12.03
CA PRO A 99 4.15 -4.13 -13.10
C PRO A 99 5.52 -3.46 -12.98
N ARG A 100 6.57 -4.09 -13.52
CA ARG A 100 7.94 -3.56 -13.54
C ARG A 100 8.01 -2.16 -14.15
N SER A 101 7.17 -1.89 -15.16
CA SER A 101 7.09 -0.59 -15.82
C SER A 101 6.56 0.53 -14.91
N ALA A 102 5.81 0.21 -13.86
CA ALA A 102 5.35 1.19 -12.88
C ALA A 102 6.45 1.55 -11.86
N LEU A 103 7.47 0.72 -11.70
CA LEU A 103 8.54 0.97 -10.72
C LEU A 103 9.37 2.22 -11.07
N SER A 104 9.48 2.58 -12.35
CA SER A 104 10.21 3.78 -12.76
C SER A 104 9.45 5.09 -12.50
N SER A 105 8.15 5.03 -12.22
CA SER A 105 7.36 6.22 -11.84
C SER A 105 7.32 6.46 -10.33
N MET A 106 7.82 5.51 -9.54
CA MET A 106 7.90 5.65 -8.09
C MET A 106 9.05 6.57 -7.68
N LYS A 107 8.95 7.13 -6.47
CA LYS A 107 10.02 7.97 -5.90
C LYS A 107 11.32 7.17 -5.75
N PRO A 108 12.49 7.74 -6.07
CA PRO A 108 13.77 7.11 -5.79
C PRO A 108 13.91 6.78 -4.30
N GLY A 109 14.28 5.54 -3.99
CA GLY A 109 14.42 5.03 -2.62
C GLY A 109 13.11 4.61 -1.95
N ALA A 110 11.97 4.69 -2.64
CA ALA A 110 10.72 4.11 -2.15
C ALA A 110 10.88 2.61 -1.90
N VAL A 111 10.20 2.12 -0.87
CA VAL A 111 10.30 0.74 -0.42
C VAL A 111 9.06 -0.03 -0.85
N LEU A 112 9.25 -1.29 -1.25
CA LEU A 112 8.16 -2.20 -1.57
C LEU A 112 8.27 -3.43 -0.67
N ILE A 113 7.18 -3.79 0.00
CA ILE A 113 7.06 -4.97 0.83
C ILE A 113 5.94 -5.83 0.23
N ASP A 114 6.27 -7.02 -0.25
CA ASP A 114 5.28 -7.94 -0.84
C ASP A 114 5.02 -9.11 0.11
N VAL A 115 3.93 -9.02 0.88
CA VAL A 115 3.51 -10.10 1.79
C VAL A 115 2.91 -11.27 1.00
N ALA A 116 2.51 -11.05 -0.26
CA ALA A 116 2.00 -12.09 -1.15
C ALA A 116 3.11 -12.92 -1.82
N VAL A 117 4.38 -12.79 -1.38
CA VAL A 117 5.54 -13.50 -1.94
C VAL A 117 5.33 -15.02 -2.01
N ASP A 118 4.71 -15.61 -0.99
CA ASP A 118 4.43 -17.05 -0.94
C ASP A 118 3.44 -17.51 -2.03
N GLN A 119 2.69 -16.58 -2.62
CA GLN A 119 1.76 -16.80 -3.75
C GLN A 119 2.26 -16.17 -5.06
N GLY A 120 3.57 -15.94 -5.18
CA GLY A 120 4.21 -15.43 -6.38
C GLY A 120 4.24 -13.90 -6.51
N GLY A 121 3.80 -13.17 -5.47
CA GLY A 121 3.86 -11.72 -5.37
C GLY A 121 2.82 -10.96 -6.19
N CYS A 122 2.35 -9.83 -5.66
CA CYS A 122 1.55 -8.87 -6.43
C CYS A 122 2.41 -7.79 -7.12
N ILE A 123 3.71 -7.81 -6.87
CA ILE A 123 4.72 -6.93 -7.47
C ILE A 123 5.55 -7.77 -8.43
N GLU A 124 5.66 -7.36 -9.69
CA GLU A 124 6.28 -8.18 -10.76
C GLU A 124 7.74 -8.54 -10.46
N THR A 125 8.44 -7.70 -9.69
CA THR A 125 9.85 -7.90 -9.35
C THR A 125 10.10 -8.70 -8.08
N THR A 126 9.04 -9.16 -7.39
CA THR A 126 9.14 -10.03 -6.21
C THR A 126 9.81 -11.36 -6.56
N ARG A 127 10.59 -11.90 -5.62
CA ARG A 127 11.35 -13.15 -5.74
C ARG A 127 11.34 -13.93 -4.44
#